data_AF-A0A967SNG8-F1
#
_entry.id   AF-A0A967SNG8-F1
#
_cell.length_a   1.000
_cell.length_b   1.000
_cell.length_c   1.000
_cell.angle_alpha   90.00
_cell.angle_beta   90.00
_cell.angle_gamma   90.00
#
_symmetry.space_group_name_H-M   'P 1'
#
loop_
_entity.id
_entity.type
_entity.pdbx_description
1 polymer ?
#
loop_
_entity_poly.entity_id
_entity_poly.type
_entity_poly.pdbx_seq_one_letter_code
_entity_poly.pdbx_strand_id
1 'polypeptide(L)'
;YGCPLSAIADGIVWAVDNGADVLNLSLGGSSGSAAEQTALQYARSNGVLPFCAAGNASGPVSYPAAFPECVAVSATDWGDELASYSNFGPQVELSAPGGDGENADGFSYILSSYNESSTSYAFVAGTSQASPQA
;
A
#
# COMPACT_ATOMS: atom_id res chain seq x y z
N TYR A 1 1.68 5.37 -17.83
CA TYR A 1 0.36 4.74 -17.72
C TYR A 1 0.07 4.55 -16.25
N GLY A 2 -0.88 5.31 -15.71
CA GLY A 2 -1.36 5.15 -14.33
C GLY A 2 -2.83 4.74 -14.38
N CYS A 3 -3.29 3.95 -13.42
CA CYS A 3 -4.71 3.72 -13.24
C CYS A 3 -5.38 5.07 -12.97
N PRO A 4 -6.39 5.50 -13.75
CA PRO A 4 -7.08 6.75 -13.45
C PRO A 4 -7.75 6.64 -12.07
N LEU A 5 -7.77 7.72 -11.30
CA LEU A 5 -8.31 7.73 -9.93
C LEU A 5 -9.78 7.26 -9.88
N SER A 6 -10.53 7.50 -10.96
CA SER A 6 -11.89 6.97 -11.12
C SER A 6 -11.95 5.44 -11.14
N ALA A 7 -10.99 4.77 -11.80
CA ALA A 7 -10.95 3.32 -11.84
C ALA A 7 -10.54 2.72 -10.48
N ILE A 8 -9.74 3.43 -9.68
CA ILE A 8 -9.45 3.03 -8.29
C ILE A 8 -10.72 3.12 -7.44
N ALA A 9 -11.45 4.23 -7.54
CA ALA A 9 -12.71 4.42 -6.83
C ALA A 9 -13.76 3.35 -7.21
N ASP A 10 -13.91 3.08 -8.51
CA ASP A 10 -14.82 2.04 -9.01
C ASP A 10 -14.41 0.64 -8.52
N GLY A 11 -13.10 0.35 -8.49
CA GLY A 11 -12.57 -0.91 -7.98
C GLY A 11 -12.83 -1.11 -6.48
N ILE A 12 -12.73 -0.04 -5.68
CA ILE A 12 -13.07 -0.07 -4.25
C ILE A 12 -14.55 -0.41 -4.07
N VAL A 13 -15.44 0.32 -4.75
CA VAL A 13 -16.89 0.09 -4.66
C VAL A 13 -17.24 -1.33 -5.12
N TRP A 14 -16.67 -1.77 -6.23
CA TRP A 14 -16.88 -3.12 -6.74
C TRP A 14 -16.46 -4.19 -5.73
N ALA A 15 -15.29 -4.04 -5.09
CA ALA A 15 -14.81 -5.01 -4.10
C ALA A 15 -15.74 -5.08 -2.88
N VAL A 16 -16.19 -3.93 -2.38
CA VAL A 16 -17.16 -3.85 -1.27
C VAL A 16 -18.49 -4.53 -1.64
N ASP A 17 -19.04 -4.22 -2.82
CA ASP A 17 -20.29 -4.80 -3.30
C ASP A 17 -20.20 -6.31 -3.54
N ASN A 18 -18.99 -6.84 -3.73
CA ASN A 18 -18.71 -8.26 -3.88
C ASN A 18 -18.29 -8.95 -2.57
N GLY A 19 -18.49 -8.29 -1.42
CA GLY A 19 -18.31 -8.89 -0.10
C GLY A 19 -16.87 -8.96 0.38
N ALA A 20 -16.00 -8.05 -0.08
CA ALA A 20 -14.67 -7.92 0.52
C ALA A 20 -14.77 -7.44 1.97
N ASP A 21 -14.07 -8.09 2.90
CA ASP A 21 -13.92 -7.63 4.28
C ASP A 21 -12.75 -6.64 4.43
N VAL A 22 -11.74 -6.78 3.58
CA VAL A 22 -10.49 -6.03 3.59
C VAL A 22 -10.10 -5.63 2.16
N LEU A 23 -9.55 -4.43 2.00
CA LEU A 23 -8.98 -3.95 0.73
C LEU A 23 -7.48 -3.75 0.92
N ASN A 24 -6.67 -4.19 -0.03
CA ASN A 24 -5.24 -3.85 -0.10
C ASN A 24 -4.97 -2.94 -1.29
N LEU A 25 -4.55 -1.70 -1.01
CA LEU A 25 -4.26 -0.66 -1.97
C LEU A 25 -2.76 -0.35 -1.97
N SER A 26 -1.97 -1.28 -2.53
CA SER A 26 -0.53 -1.12 -2.77
C SER A 26 -0.26 -0.17 -3.95
N LEU A 27 -0.78 1.05 -3.86
CA LEU A 27 -0.71 2.11 -4.87
C LEU A 27 -0.67 3.48 -4.18
N GLY A 28 -0.34 4.52 -4.93
CA GLY A 28 -0.49 5.87 -4.43
C GLY A 28 -0.02 6.96 -5.38
N GLY A 29 -0.28 8.20 -4.96
CA GLY A 29 0.08 9.42 -5.67
C GLY A 29 0.24 10.61 -4.72
N SER A 30 0.82 11.69 -5.24
CA SER A 30 1.07 12.92 -4.47
C SER A 30 -0.20 13.70 -4.10
N SER A 31 -1.33 13.37 -4.71
CA SER A 31 -2.63 13.99 -4.44
C SER A 31 -3.74 12.95 -4.48
N GLY A 32 -4.68 13.02 -3.54
CA GLY A 32 -5.92 12.25 -3.60
C GLY A 32 -7.02 12.98 -4.36
N SER A 33 -8.08 12.25 -4.71
CA SER A 33 -9.30 12.80 -5.29
C SER A 33 -10.51 12.66 -4.36
N ALA A 34 -11.51 13.51 -4.56
CA ALA A 34 -12.79 13.39 -3.86
C ALA A 34 -13.50 12.05 -4.17
N ALA A 35 -13.29 11.51 -5.38
CA ALA A 35 -13.84 10.22 -5.78
C ALA A 35 -13.23 9.07 -4.96
N GLU A 36 -11.91 9.04 -4.82
CA GLU A 36 -11.23 8.04 -3.98
C GLU A 36 -11.67 8.14 -2.52
N GLN A 37 -11.71 9.36 -1.96
CA GLN A 37 -12.14 9.54 -0.58
C GLN A 37 -13.59 9.07 -0.37
N THR A 38 -14.50 9.40 -1.30
CA THR A 38 -15.90 8.95 -1.23
C THR A 38 -15.99 7.42 -1.30
N ALA A 39 -15.19 6.77 -2.13
CA ALA A 39 -15.15 5.30 -2.21
C ALA A 39 -14.58 4.66 -0.94
N LEU A 40 -13.55 5.24 -0.32
CA LEU A 40 -13.01 4.77 0.96
C LEU A 40 -14.00 4.95 2.11
N GLN A 41 -14.74 6.07 2.12
CA GLN A 41 -15.84 6.30 3.07
C GLN A 41 -16.95 5.26 2.90
N TYR A 42 -17.28 4.91 1.65
CA TYR A 42 -18.22 3.83 1.35
C TYR A 42 -17.72 2.47 1.85
N ALA A 43 -16.44 2.14 1.65
CA ALA A 43 -15.86 0.92 2.19
C ALA A 43 -15.98 0.86 3.71
N ARG A 44 -15.55 1.93 4.41
CA ARG A 44 -15.61 2.02 5.87
C ARG A 44 -17.04 1.94 6.41
N SER A 45 -18.01 2.59 5.76
CA SER A 45 -19.42 2.57 6.20
C SER A 45 -20.07 1.19 6.04
N ASN A 46 -19.55 0.36 5.14
CA ASN A 46 -19.94 -1.05 4.97
C ASN A 46 -19.09 -2.02 5.80
N GLY A 47 -18.25 -1.52 6.72
CA GLY A 47 -17.43 -2.36 7.60
C GLY A 47 -16.17 -2.94 6.93
N VAL A 48 -15.82 -2.48 5.73
CA VAL A 48 -14.65 -2.94 4.98
C VAL A 48 -13.43 -2.08 5.35
N LEU A 49 -12.29 -2.73 5.62
CA LEU A 49 -11.07 -2.05 6.08
C LEU A 49 -10.05 -1.88 4.93
N PRO A 50 -9.72 -0.64 4.52
CA PRO A 50 -8.70 -0.41 3.50
C PRO A 50 -7.30 -0.28 4.11
N PHE A 51 -6.35 -1.11 3.70
CA PHE A 51 -4.92 -0.96 3.96
C PHE A 51 -4.25 -0.31 2.75
N CYS A 52 -3.48 0.75 2.98
CA CYS A 52 -2.96 1.62 1.94
C CYS A 52 -1.46 1.84 2.15
N ALA A 53 -0.66 1.65 1.10
CA ALA A 53 0.80 1.84 1.16
C ALA A 53 1.17 3.32 1.39
N ALA A 54 2.07 3.61 2.34
CA ALA A 54 2.44 4.99 2.68
C ALA A 54 3.19 5.73 1.54
N GLY A 55 3.87 4.99 0.66
CA GLY A 55 4.66 5.50 -0.47
C GLY A 55 6.18 5.37 -0.27
N ASN A 56 6.94 5.56 -1.35
CA ASN A 56 8.37 5.18 -1.43
C ASN A 56 9.29 6.36 -1.80
N ALA A 57 9.08 7.54 -1.21
CA ALA A 57 9.81 8.77 -1.55
C ALA A 57 10.55 9.40 -0.36
N SER A 58 10.68 8.67 0.76
CA SER A 58 11.27 9.16 2.02
C SER A 58 10.64 10.49 2.47
N GLY A 59 9.33 10.64 2.24
CA GLY A 59 8.60 11.89 2.41
C GLY A 59 7.27 11.71 3.14
N PRO A 60 6.37 12.69 3.04
CA PRO A 60 5.03 12.60 3.63
C PRO A 60 4.22 11.42 3.07
N VAL A 61 3.33 10.86 3.90
CA VAL A 61 2.39 9.81 3.49
C VAL A 61 1.62 10.23 2.23
N SER A 62 1.60 9.36 1.23
CA SER A 62 0.94 9.58 -0.06
C SER A 62 -0.55 9.28 0.01
N TYR A 63 -1.33 9.74 -0.96
CA TYR A 63 -2.73 9.36 -1.11
C TYR A 63 -2.84 8.04 -1.88
N PRO A 64 -3.81 7.16 -1.56
CA PRO A 64 -4.90 7.35 -0.60
C PRO A 64 -4.52 7.13 0.88
N ALA A 65 -3.33 6.62 1.21
CA ALA A 65 -2.97 6.32 2.60
C ALA A 65 -3.07 7.52 3.56
N ALA A 66 -2.92 8.75 3.07
CA ALA A 66 -3.11 9.96 3.87
C ALA A 66 -4.58 10.28 4.21
N PHE A 67 -5.57 9.57 3.65
CA PHE A 67 -6.96 9.69 4.04
C PHE A 67 -7.24 8.94 5.36
N PRO A 68 -8.01 9.53 6.29
CA PRO A 68 -8.31 8.90 7.59
C PRO A 68 -9.12 7.59 7.47
N GLU A 69 -9.71 7.34 6.31
CA GLU A 69 -10.40 6.10 6.01
C GLU A 69 -9.45 4.92 5.74
N CYS A 70 -8.19 5.16 5.39
CA CYS A 70 -7.18 4.11 5.23
C CYS A 70 -6.55 3.70 6.57
N VAL A 71 -6.01 2.49 6.62
CA VAL A 71 -4.91 2.09 7.51
C VAL A 71 -3.63 2.30 6.72
N ALA A 72 -2.85 3.32 7.04
CA ALA A 72 -1.61 3.64 6.33
C ALA A 72 -0.46 2.77 6.83
N VAL A 73 0.18 2.05 5.91
CA VAL A 73 1.25 1.08 6.21
C VAL A 73 2.59 1.57 5.68
N SER A 74 3.55 1.81 6.59
CA SER A 74 4.95 2.08 6.25
C SER A 74 5.77 0.78 6.16
N ALA A 75 6.97 0.86 5.56
CA ALA A 75 7.84 -0.28 5.36
C ALA A 75 8.97 -0.31 6.39
N THR A 76 9.25 -1.48 6.97
CA THR A 76 10.50 -1.77 7.70
C THR A 76 11.50 -2.53 6.84
N ASP A 77 12.78 -2.35 7.14
CA ASP A 77 13.88 -3.15 6.61
C ASP A 77 14.09 -4.43 7.44
N TRP A 78 15.16 -5.19 7.14
CA TRP A 78 15.48 -6.45 7.83
C TRP A 78 15.93 -6.26 9.28
N GLY A 79 16.32 -5.04 9.66
CA GLY A 79 16.72 -4.65 11.02
C GLY A 79 15.55 -4.19 11.88
N ASP A 80 14.30 -4.32 11.39
CA ASP A 80 13.08 -3.74 11.98
C ASP A 80 13.11 -2.20 12.10
N GLU A 81 13.95 -1.54 11.31
CA GLU A 81 14.01 -0.08 11.22
C GLU A 81 13.15 0.42 10.05
N LEU A 82 12.78 1.70 10.05
CA LEU A 82 12.04 2.29 8.92
C LEU A 82 12.91 2.21 7.66
N ALA A 83 12.42 1.52 6.62
CA ALA A 83 13.15 1.38 5.36
C ALA A 83 13.44 2.76 4.77
N SER A 84 14.64 2.95 4.21
CA SER A 84 15.16 4.26 3.80
C SER A 84 14.22 5.02 2.85
N TYR A 85 13.52 4.30 1.97
CA TYR A 85 12.58 4.84 0.99
C TYR A 85 11.18 5.09 1.56
N SER A 86 10.83 4.52 2.72
CA SER A 86 9.46 4.56 3.22
C SER A 86 9.03 5.99 3.54
N ASN A 87 7.87 6.38 3.04
CA ASN A 87 7.21 7.59 3.52
C ASN A 87 6.79 7.43 4.99
N PHE A 88 6.69 8.56 5.67
CA PHE A 88 6.40 8.66 7.10
C PHE A 88 5.51 9.88 7.39
N GLY A 89 4.86 9.86 8.55
CA GLY A 89 3.99 10.94 8.99
C GLY A 89 3.00 10.49 10.06
N PRO A 90 2.25 11.42 10.66
CA PRO A 90 1.27 11.11 11.71
C PRO A 90 0.10 10.24 11.23
N GLN A 91 -0.09 10.10 9.91
CA GLN A 91 -1.11 9.24 9.33
C GLN A 91 -0.72 7.75 9.36
N VAL A 92 0.57 7.40 9.51
CA VAL A 92 0.99 6.00 9.58
C VAL A 92 0.41 5.35 10.83
N GLU A 93 -0.45 4.34 10.66
CA GLU A 93 -0.99 3.57 11.79
C GLU A 93 -0.07 2.42 12.21
N LEU A 94 0.61 1.76 11.26
CA LEU A 94 1.49 0.64 11.54
C LEU A 94 2.58 0.49 10.46
N SER A 95 3.60 -0.29 10.78
CA SER A 95 4.66 -0.67 9.85
C SER A 95 4.71 -2.19 9.67
N ALA A 96 5.13 -2.65 8.50
CA ALA A 96 5.33 -4.07 8.19
C ALA A 96 6.57 -4.26 7.31
N PRO A 97 7.14 -5.47 7.21
CA PRO A 97 8.34 -5.72 6.42
C PRO A 97 8.15 -5.34 4.95
N GLY A 98 8.86 -4.30 4.48
CA GLY A 98 8.86 -3.88 3.07
C GLY A 98 10.16 -4.19 2.35
N GLY A 99 11.22 -4.54 3.08
CA GLY A 99 12.56 -4.76 2.56
C GLY A 99 13.37 -3.47 2.55
N ASP A 100 14.69 -3.62 2.46
CA ASP A 100 15.69 -2.56 2.64
C ASP A 100 15.82 -1.66 1.41
N GLY A 101 15.66 -2.22 0.21
CA GLY A 101 15.71 -1.44 -1.04
C GLY A 101 17.12 -1.03 -1.47
N GLU A 102 18.11 -1.00 -0.56
CA GLU A 102 19.48 -0.55 -0.83
C GLU A 102 20.53 -1.67 -0.77
N ASN A 103 20.29 -2.72 0.02
CA ASN A 103 21.26 -3.80 0.23
C ASN A 103 21.12 -4.97 -0.77
N ALA A 104 22.10 -5.10 -1.68
CA ALA A 104 22.12 -6.11 -2.75
C ALA A 104 22.52 -7.54 -2.31
N ASP A 105 22.46 -7.85 -1.01
CA ASP A 105 22.83 -9.17 -0.49
C ASP A 105 21.81 -10.27 -0.84
N GLY A 106 20.67 -9.89 -1.42
CA GLY A 106 19.62 -10.79 -1.87
C GLY A 106 18.71 -11.31 -0.76
N PHE A 107 19.00 -10.99 0.51
CA PHE A 107 18.19 -11.38 1.67
C PHE A 107 17.44 -10.20 2.29
N SER A 108 17.87 -8.99 1.98
CA SER A 108 17.28 -7.75 2.51
C SER A 108 15.98 -7.32 1.82
N TYR A 109 15.47 -8.10 0.86
CA TYR A 109 14.25 -7.82 0.09
C TYR A 109 13.14 -8.85 0.40
N ILE A 110 11.91 -8.54 0.01
CA ILE A 110 10.76 -9.44 0.17
C ILE A 110 10.66 -10.37 -1.06
N LEU A 111 10.78 -11.68 -0.84
CA LEU A 111 10.53 -12.67 -1.89
C LEU A 111 9.02 -12.71 -2.21
N SER A 112 8.66 -12.34 -3.44
CA SER A 112 7.26 -12.26 -3.88
C SER A 112 7.05 -13.02 -5.19
N SER A 113 5.83 -13.51 -5.41
CA SER A 113 5.43 -14.02 -6.72
C SER A 113 5.50 -12.91 -7.77
N TYR A 114 6.01 -13.21 -8.97
CA TYR A 114 6.23 -12.23 -10.02
C TYR A 114 5.53 -12.62 -11.33
N ASN A 115 5.02 -11.64 -12.07
CA ASN A 115 4.10 -11.88 -13.19
C ASN A 115 4.79 -12.25 -14.52
N GLU A 116 5.91 -12.96 -14.47
CA GLU A 116 6.61 -13.46 -15.67
C GLU A 116 6.21 -14.89 -16.03
N SER A 117 5.80 -15.70 -15.03
CA SER A 117 5.25 -17.04 -15.23
C SER A 117 4.46 -17.49 -14.00
N SER A 118 3.74 -18.61 -14.08
CA SER A 118 2.97 -19.17 -12.96
C SER A 118 3.82 -19.65 -11.78
N THR A 119 5.15 -19.69 -11.93
CA THR A 119 6.10 -20.13 -10.90
C THR A 119 7.24 -19.14 -10.71
N SER A 120 7.11 -17.91 -11.24
CA SER A 120 8.17 -16.90 -11.11
C SER A 120 8.11 -16.21 -9.76
N TYR A 121 9.29 -15.96 -9.20
CA TYR A 121 9.49 -15.21 -7.98
C TYR A 121 10.59 -14.19 -8.18
N ALA A 122 10.44 -13.04 -7.53
CA ALA A 122 11.45 -11.99 -7.52
C ALA A 122 11.56 -11.39 -6.11
N PHE A 123 12.76 -10.93 -5.79
CA PHE A 123 13.00 -10.09 -4.63
C PHE A 123 12.62 -8.66 -4.97
N VAL A 124 11.69 -8.09 -4.21
CA VAL A 124 11.18 -6.72 -4.39
C VAL A 124 11.14 -6.00 -3.04
N ALA A 125 11.21 -4.68 -3.08
CA ALA A 125 11.05 -3.83 -1.90
C ALA A 125 10.06 -2.70 -2.16
N GLY A 126 9.37 -2.29 -1.11
CA GLY A 126 8.42 -1.18 -1.16
C GLY A 126 7.38 -1.23 -0.04
N THR A 127 6.78 -0.08 0.25
CA THR A 127 5.55 -0.02 1.05
C THR A 127 4.40 -0.82 0.41
N SER A 128 4.47 -1.05 -0.90
CA SER A 128 3.59 -1.98 -1.63
C SER A 128 3.71 -3.44 -1.20
N GLN A 129 4.86 -3.85 -0.66
CA GLN A 129 5.11 -5.19 -0.11
C GLN A 129 4.75 -5.26 1.38
N ALA A 130 4.88 -4.14 2.10
CA ALA A 130 4.48 -4.04 3.50
C ALA A 130 2.95 -4.08 3.66
N SER A 131 2.21 -3.30 2.86
CA SER A 131 0.74 -3.19 2.91
C SER A 131 -0.01 -4.54 2.95
N PRO A 132 0.28 -5.54 2.09
CA PRO A 132 -0.42 -6.82 2.12
C PRO A 132 -0.08 -7.73 3.31
N GLN A 133 0.90 -7.37 4.15
CA GLN A 133 1.29 -8.15 5.33
C GLN A 133 0.61 -7.65 6.62
N ALA A 134 -0.03 -6.48 6.56
CA ALA A 134 -0.69 -5.81 7.67
C ALA A 134 -2.05 -6.42 8.04
#